data_AF-A0A820KIU7-F1
#
_entry.id   AF-A0A820KIU7-F1
#
_cell.length_a   1.000
_cell.length_b   1.000
_cell.length_c   1.000
_cell.angle_alpha   90.00
_cell.angle_beta   90.00
_cell.angle_gamma   90.00
#
_symmetry.space_group_name_H-M   'P 1'
#
loop_
_entity.id
_entity.type
_entity.pdbx_description
1 polymer ?
#
loop_
_entity_poly.entity_id
_entity_poly.type
_entity_poly.pdbx_seq_one_letter_code
_entity_poly.pdbx_strand_id
1 'polypeptide(L)'
;MYKRISILTCILWFFTGVQFSSATSSSTLTCPGTQKPCGNKYCYDPATHSCSETGTNVTCINACGEQCYNSQTQVCINNTLCNIGEDLCEVKYDSSNGQPVQPSQLECYNPRYRRCLNHTICYEKDRLCNGQCILYVSWL
;
A
#
# COMPACT_ATOMS: atom_id res chain seq x y z
N MET A 1 -6.60 -20.10 -89.60
CA MET A 1 -6.75 -19.97 -88.14
C MET A 1 -7.14 -18.53 -87.82
N TYR A 2 -8.43 -18.26 -87.69
CA TYR A 2 -8.96 -16.91 -87.45
C TYR A 2 -8.93 -16.55 -85.97
N LYS A 3 -8.51 -15.30 -85.72
CA LYS A 3 -8.07 -14.71 -84.46
C LYS A 3 -9.29 -14.21 -83.66
N ARG A 4 -9.23 -14.40 -82.35
CA ARG A 4 -10.31 -14.21 -81.36
C ARG A 4 -10.82 -12.76 -81.29
N ILE A 5 -12.15 -12.65 -81.23
CA ILE A 5 -12.92 -11.51 -80.71
C ILE A 5 -12.71 -11.45 -79.19
N SER A 6 -12.37 -10.28 -78.66
CA SER A 6 -12.43 -10.03 -77.22
C SER A 6 -13.00 -8.63 -76.99
N ILE A 7 -14.22 -8.64 -76.47
CA ILE A 7 -15.10 -7.49 -76.28
C ILE A 7 -14.64 -6.71 -75.06
N LEU A 8 -14.29 -5.45 -75.29
CA LEU A 8 -14.19 -4.38 -74.31
C LEU A 8 -15.54 -4.24 -73.60
N THR A 9 -15.58 -4.37 -72.27
CA THR A 9 -16.37 -3.56 -71.31
C THR A 9 -16.46 -4.25 -69.94
N CYS A 10 -15.74 -3.71 -68.95
CA CYS A 10 -15.98 -3.96 -67.53
C CYS A 10 -15.63 -2.65 -66.81
N ILE A 11 -16.56 -1.70 -66.79
CA ILE A 11 -17.45 -1.43 -65.64
C ILE A 11 -16.64 -0.94 -64.43
N LEU A 12 -16.46 0.38 -64.42
CA LEU A 12 -16.23 1.22 -63.26
C LEU A 12 -17.36 1.01 -62.24
N TRP A 13 -17.10 0.38 -61.09
CA TRP A 13 -17.91 0.59 -59.88
C TRP A 13 -17.01 0.72 -58.65
N PHE A 14 -16.95 1.95 -58.15
CA PHE A 14 -17.01 2.32 -56.73
C PHE A 14 -16.33 1.37 -55.72
N PHE A 15 -15.03 1.59 -55.48
CA PHE A 15 -14.49 1.37 -54.14
C PHE A 15 -14.61 2.68 -53.36
N THR A 16 -15.71 2.82 -52.63
CA THR A 16 -15.82 3.78 -51.55
C THR A 16 -14.74 3.45 -50.52
N GLY A 17 -13.82 4.40 -50.32
CA GLY A 17 -12.82 4.33 -49.26
C GLY A 17 -13.53 4.30 -47.92
N VAL A 18 -13.64 3.12 -47.32
CA VAL A 18 -14.07 2.94 -45.94
C VAL A 18 -12.94 3.47 -45.07
N GLN A 19 -13.05 4.73 -44.64
CA GLN A 19 -12.21 5.30 -43.58
C GLN A 19 -12.63 4.61 -42.28
N PHE A 20 -11.87 3.59 -41.88
CA PHE A 20 -12.02 2.94 -40.59
C PHE A 20 -11.39 3.87 -39.54
N SER A 21 -12.17 4.82 -39.04
CA SER A 21 -11.80 5.59 -37.86
C SER A 21 -11.90 4.66 -36.66
N SER A 22 -10.78 4.02 -36.27
CA SER A 22 -10.68 3.38 -34.97
C SER A 22 -10.78 4.48 -33.91
N ALA A 23 -12.00 4.69 -33.42
CA ALA A 23 -12.24 5.40 -32.17
C ALA A 23 -11.45 4.65 -31.09
N THR A 24 -10.24 5.12 -30.84
CA THR A 24 -9.41 4.61 -29.76
C THR A 24 -10.03 5.20 -28.51
N SER A 25 -10.96 4.46 -27.91
CA SER A 25 -11.56 4.78 -26.62
C SER A 25 -10.46 4.79 -25.58
N SER A 26 -9.80 5.94 -25.42
CA SER A 26 -8.91 6.24 -24.32
C SER A 26 -9.76 6.29 -23.06
N SER A 27 -10.07 5.13 -22.50
CA SER A 27 -10.66 5.01 -21.17
C SER A 27 -9.66 5.57 -20.17
N THR A 28 -9.85 6.83 -19.79
CA THR A 28 -9.10 7.45 -18.70
C THR A 28 -9.50 6.74 -17.41
N LEU A 29 -8.55 6.04 -16.80
CA LEU A 29 -8.74 5.45 -15.49
C LEU A 29 -9.01 6.56 -14.46
N THR A 30 -10.19 6.53 -13.84
CA THR A 30 -10.53 7.44 -12.74
C THR A 30 -10.22 6.76 -11.42
N CYS A 31 -9.34 7.38 -10.62
CA CYS A 31 -8.96 6.87 -9.30
C CYS A 31 -9.76 7.55 -8.18
N PRO A 32 -10.12 6.82 -7.12
CA PRO A 32 -10.87 7.38 -6.01
C PRO A 32 -10.00 8.25 -5.09
N GLY A 33 -10.61 9.27 -4.49
CA GLY A 33 -10.00 10.07 -3.43
C GLY A 33 -8.74 10.81 -3.86
N THR A 34 -7.64 10.57 -3.15
CA THR A 34 -6.32 11.20 -3.36
C THR A 34 -5.39 10.38 -4.25
N GLN A 35 -5.84 9.22 -4.73
CA GLN A 35 -5.02 8.34 -5.56
C GLN A 35 -4.82 8.92 -6.96
N LYS A 36 -3.69 8.58 -7.57
CA LYS A 36 -3.33 8.98 -8.93
C LYS A 36 -3.30 7.76 -9.85
N PRO A 37 -3.68 7.93 -11.13
CA PRO A 37 -3.55 6.86 -12.11
C PRO A 37 -2.06 6.59 -12.42
N CYS A 38 -1.72 5.31 -12.54
CA CYS A 38 -0.49 4.79 -13.07
C CYS A 38 -0.83 4.01 -14.35
N GLY A 39 -0.63 4.68 -15.48
CA GLY A 39 -1.14 4.24 -16.78
C GLY A 39 -2.66 4.10 -16.78
N ASN A 40 -3.15 3.10 -17.50
CA ASN A 40 -4.59 2.87 -17.69
C ASN A 40 -5.15 1.76 -16.78
N LYS A 41 -4.34 1.20 -15.87
CA LYS A 41 -4.72 0.01 -15.07
C LYS A 41 -4.67 0.19 -13.56
N TYR A 42 -3.73 0.96 -13.04
CA TYR A 42 -3.47 1.00 -11.60
C TYR A 42 -3.75 2.38 -11.04
N CYS A 43 -4.25 2.42 -9.82
CA CYS A 43 -4.29 3.62 -8.99
C CYS A 43 -3.27 3.45 -7.87
N TYR A 44 -2.54 4.51 -7.54
CA TYR A 44 -1.56 4.48 -6.46
C TYR A 44 -1.68 5.71 -5.57
N ASP A 45 -1.28 5.56 -4.31
CA ASP A 45 -1.16 6.68 -3.38
C ASP A 45 0.24 7.30 -3.53
N PRO A 46 0.37 8.55 -4.01
CA PRO A 46 1.67 9.20 -4.18
C PRO A 46 2.39 9.50 -2.87
N ALA A 47 1.72 9.42 -1.71
CA ALA A 47 2.38 9.59 -0.42
C ALA A 47 3.23 8.37 -0.03
N THR A 48 2.93 7.19 -0.59
CA THR A 48 3.52 5.91 -0.18
C THR A 48 4.10 5.10 -1.34
N HIS A 49 3.67 5.38 -2.57
CA HIS A 49 4.04 4.63 -3.78
C HIS A 49 4.50 5.55 -4.91
N SER A 50 5.31 5.01 -5.81
CA SER A 50 5.72 5.61 -7.07
C SER A 50 5.24 4.78 -8.25
N CYS A 51 4.92 5.43 -9.36
CA CYS A 51 4.59 4.77 -10.62
C CYS A 51 5.82 4.72 -11.54
N SER A 52 6.02 3.61 -12.26
CA SER A 52 7.06 3.50 -13.28
C SER A 52 6.82 4.49 -14.42
N GLU A 53 7.88 4.94 -15.08
CA GLU A 53 7.79 5.88 -16.22
C GLU A 53 6.90 5.33 -17.36
N THR A 54 6.91 4.00 -17.53
CA THR A 54 6.06 3.30 -18.50
C THR A 54 4.57 3.26 -18.13
N GLY A 55 4.20 3.65 -16.90
CA GLY A 55 2.83 3.59 -16.41
C GLY A 55 2.33 2.15 -16.19
N THR A 56 3.23 1.18 -16.04
CA THR A 56 2.86 -0.25 -15.97
C THR A 56 3.06 -0.88 -14.61
N ASN A 57 3.77 -0.22 -13.69
CA ASN A 57 4.09 -0.78 -12.38
C ASN A 57 4.02 0.28 -11.28
N VAL A 58 3.59 -0.13 -10.09
CA VAL A 58 3.54 0.69 -8.88
C VAL A 58 4.46 0.04 -7.85
N THR A 59 5.38 0.82 -7.28
CA THR A 59 6.36 0.37 -6.29
C THR A 59 6.26 1.21 -5.02
N CYS A 60 6.63 0.65 -3.86
CA CYS A 60 6.75 1.45 -2.64
C CYS A 60 7.82 2.53 -2.81
N ILE A 61 7.59 3.73 -2.28
CA ILE A 61 8.65 4.72 -2.06
C ILE A 61 9.55 4.26 -0.91
N ASN A 62 8.92 3.87 0.21
CA ASN A 62 9.58 3.22 1.34
C ASN A 62 8.85 1.93 1.68
N ALA A 63 9.59 0.86 1.96
CA ALA A 63 9.05 -0.44 2.33
C ALA A 63 9.44 -0.82 3.77
N CYS A 64 8.51 -1.42 4.50
CA CYS A 64 8.72 -2.05 5.79
C CYS A 64 8.16 -3.47 5.70
N GLY A 65 9.03 -4.45 5.45
CA GLY A 65 8.61 -5.78 5.02
C GLY A 65 7.82 -5.70 3.70
N GLU A 66 6.58 -6.20 3.71
CA GLU A 66 5.68 -6.21 2.55
C GLU A 66 4.78 -4.96 2.45
N GLN A 67 4.90 -4.02 3.39
CA GLN A 67 4.05 -2.84 3.47
C GLN A 67 4.80 -1.59 2.97
N CYS A 68 4.13 -0.77 2.15
CA CYS A 68 4.62 0.56 1.82
C CYS A 68 4.23 1.55 2.92
N TYR A 69 5.09 2.52 3.22
CA TYR A 69 4.81 3.52 4.25
C TYR A 69 5.27 4.93 3.89
N ASN A 70 4.69 5.92 4.57
CA ASN A 70 5.05 7.32 4.43
C ASN A 70 6.09 7.70 5.49
N SER A 71 7.32 7.99 5.08
CA SER A 71 8.42 8.35 5.99
C SER A 71 8.27 9.71 6.65
N GLN A 72 7.27 10.52 6.26
CA GLN A 72 6.92 11.78 6.93
C GLN A 72 6.06 11.59 8.18
N THR A 73 5.39 10.43 8.31
CA THR A 73 4.47 10.16 9.43
C THR A 73 4.79 8.85 10.15
N GLN A 74 5.51 7.93 9.51
CA GLN A 74 5.79 6.59 10.01
C GLN A 74 7.29 6.26 9.92
N VAL A 75 7.70 5.26 10.69
CA VAL A 75 9.06 4.72 10.76
C VAL A 75 9.00 3.20 10.79
N CYS A 76 9.94 2.54 10.11
CA CYS A 76 10.08 1.10 10.15
C CYS A 76 11.12 0.70 11.20
N ILE A 77 10.70 -0.06 12.21
CA ILE A 77 11.57 -0.57 13.29
C ILE A 77 11.43 -2.09 13.31
N ASN A 78 12.51 -2.83 13.02
CA ASN A 78 12.52 -4.30 13.03
C ASN A 78 11.35 -4.93 12.26
N ASN A 79 11.14 -4.52 11.00
CA ASN A 79 10.01 -4.92 10.15
C ASN A 79 8.61 -4.61 10.70
N THR A 80 8.50 -3.75 11.71
CA THR A 80 7.24 -3.27 12.27
C THR A 80 7.06 -1.79 11.95
N LEU A 81 5.89 -1.43 11.43
CA LEU A 81 5.57 -0.05 11.08
C LEU A 81 4.99 0.70 12.29
N CYS A 82 5.72 1.71 12.77
CA CYS A 82 5.30 2.56 13.88
C CYS A 82 5.10 4.01 13.40
N ASN A 83 4.39 4.82 14.18
CA ASN A 83 4.34 6.26 13.91
C ASN A 83 5.66 6.93 14.34
N ILE A 84 5.99 8.06 13.73
CA ILE A 84 7.16 8.85 14.15
C ILE A 84 7.03 9.24 15.63
N GLY A 85 8.11 9.01 16.37
CA GLY A 85 8.18 9.30 17.80
C GLY A 85 7.64 8.16 18.67
N GLU A 86 7.14 7.08 18.09
CA GLU A 86 6.93 5.82 18.81
C GLU A 86 8.21 4.98 18.84
N ASP A 87 8.24 4.03 19.75
CA ASP A 87 9.32 3.07 19.96
C ASP A 87 8.74 1.64 19.95
N LEU A 88 9.59 0.63 19.84
CA LEU A 88 9.14 -0.75 19.67
C LEU A 88 9.37 -1.60 20.94
N CYS A 89 8.35 -2.34 21.37
CA CYS A 89 8.43 -3.29 22.48
C CYS A 89 8.14 -4.72 22.00
N GLU A 90 8.99 -5.67 22.39
CA GLU A 90 8.64 -7.09 22.31
C GLU A 90 7.82 -7.46 23.55
N VAL A 91 6.50 -7.51 23.40
CA VAL A 91 5.56 -7.80 24.47
C VAL A 91 5.43 -9.31 24.66
N LYS A 92 5.67 -9.75 25.90
CA LYS A 92 5.50 -11.14 26.35
C LYS A 92 4.42 -11.28 27.41
N TYR A 93 3.97 -10.19 28.02
CA TYR A 93 2.95 -10.20 29.06
C TYR A 93 1.94 -9.06 28.84
N ASP A 94 0.66 -9.39 28.95
CA ASP A 94 -0.44 -8.44 28.86
C ASP A 94 -0.39 -7.47 30.04
N SER A 95 -0.34 -6.19 29.74
CA SER A 95 -0.25 -5.12 30.74
C SER A 95 -1.47 -5.04 31.64
N SER A 96 -2.61 -5.69 31.31
CA SER A 96 -3.89 -5.57 32.00
C SER A 96 -4.13 -6.67 33.04
N ASN A 97 -3.56 -7.86 32.83
CA ASN A 97 -3.78 -9.04 33.67
C ASN A 97 -2.48 -9.82 33.99
N GLY A 98 -1.34 -9.39 33.43
CA GLY A 98 -0.04 -10.03 33.63
C GLY A 98 0.11 -11.41 32.98
N GLN A 99 -0.87 -11.85 32.19
CA GLN A 99 -0.82 -13.15 31.51
C GLN A 99 0.18 -13.12 30.36
N PRO A 100 0.88 -14.24 30.09
CA PRO A 100 1.78 -14.32 28.95
C PRO A 100 1.02 -14.21 27.62
N VAL A 101 1.56 -13.44 26.68
CA VAL A 101 1.08 -13.34 25.30
C VAL A 101 1.90 -14.29 24.43
N GLN A 102 1.23 -15.19 23.72
CA GLN A 102 1.84 -16.24 22.90
C GLN A 102 1.26 -16.22 21.47
N PRO A 103 2.09 -16.09 20.42
CA PRO A 103 3.51 -15.75 20.48
C PRO A 103 3.73 -14.33 21.03
N SER A 104 4.96 -14.00 21.40
CA SER A 104 5.33 -12.62 21.71
C SER A 104 5.03 -11.70 20.52
N GLN A 105 4.59 -10.48 20.80
CA GLN A 105 4.16 -9.53 19.78
C GLN A 105 5.07 -8.32 19.79
N LEU A 106 5.38 -7.78 18.61
CA LEU A 106 6.04 -6.49 18.48
C LEU A 106 4.95 -5.41 18.48
N GLU A 107 5.01 -4.50 19.45
CA GLU A 107 4.02 -3.43 19.61
C GLU A 107 4.71 -2.07 19.68
N CYS A 108 4.21 -1.14 18.87
CA CYS A 108 4.63 0.26 18.89
C CYS A 108 4.00 0.97 20.09
N TYR A 109 4.79 1.73 20.83
CA TYR A 109 4.31 2.53 21.95
C TYR A 109 4.92 3.93 21.94
N ASN A 110 4.23 4.87 22.57
CA ASN A 110 4.74 6.24 22.66
C ASN A 110 5.57 6.41 23.94
N PRO A 111 6.89 6.65 23.84
CA PRO A 111 7.78 6.77 24.99
C PRO A 111 7.50 8.00 25.86
N ARG A 112 6.67 8.96 25.40
CA ARG A 112 6.29 10.14 26.19
C ARG A 112 5.40 9.80 27.39
N TYR A 113 4.55 8.78 27.26
CA TYR A 113 3.57 8.40 28.29
C TYR A 113 3.53 6.89 28.58
N ARG A 114 4.33 6.09 27.85
CA ARG A 114 4.48 4.65 28.08
C ARG A 114 5.96 4.25 28.07
N ARG A 115 6.30 3.15 28.72
CA ARG A 115 7.65 2.56 28.69
C ARG A 115 7.57 1.04 28.51
N CYS A 116 8.46 0.48 27.71
CA CYS A 116 8.64 -0.98 27.61
C CYS A 116 9.59 -1.43 28.72
N LEU A 117 9.08 -2.21 29.67
CA LEU A 117 9.84 -2.74 30.80
C LEU A 117 9.57 -4.24 30.93
N ASN A 118 10.65 -5.03 30.92
CA ASN A 118 10.59 -6.48 31.06
C ASN A 118 9.52 -7.15 30.18
N HIS A 119 9.46 -6.76 28.89
CA HIS A 119 8.50 -7.26 27.91
C HIS A 119 7.02 -6.92 28.20
N THR A 120 6.77 -5.81 28.89
CA THR A 120 5.44 -5.25 29.14
C THR A 120 5.45 -3.76 28.83
N ILE A 121 4.40 -3.26 28.19
CA ILE A 121 4.20 -1.82 28.00
C ILE A 121 3.47 -1.27 29.22
N CYS A 122 4.06 -0.27 29.85
CA CYS A 122 3.55 0.32 31.08
C CYS A 122 3.15 1.76 30.86
N TYR A 123 2.05 2.17 31.46
CA TYR A 123 1.58 3.55 31.46
C TYR A 123 2.35 4.38 32.48
N GLU A 124 2.47 5.68 32.24
CA GLU A 124 3.11 6.62 33.16
C GLU A 124 2.52 6.59 34.59
N LYS A 125 1.24 6.23 34.72
CA LYS A 125 0.54 6.10 36.01
C LYS A 125 0.84 4.79 36.73
N ASP A 126 1.44 3.81 36.07
CA ASP A 126 1.72 2.51 36.67
C ASP A 126 2.85 2.67 37.70
N ARG A 127 2.65 2.04 38.86
CA ARG A 127 3.72 1.99 39.86
C ARG A 127 4.78 1.02 39.37
N LEU A 128 6.03 1.47 39.38
CA LEU A 128 7.16 0.62 39.04
C LEU A 128 7.66 -0.10 40.29
N CYS A 129 7.85 -1.41 40.19
CA CYS A 129 8.50 -2.21 41.23
C CYS A 129 9.44 -3.21 40.56
N ASN A 130 10.74 -3.17 40.91
CA ASN A 130 11.77 -4.06 40.38
C ASN A 130 11.80 -4.18 38.84
N GLY A 131 11.56 -3.07 38.13
CA GLY A 131 11.56 -3.07 36.66
C GLY A 131 10.33 -3.72 36.04
N GLN A 132 9.28 -3.95 36.82
CA GLN A 132 7.97 -4.42 36.38
C GLN A 132 6.90 -3.41 36.78
N CYS A 133 5.77 -3.48 36.08
CA CYS A 133 4.68 -2.54 36.25
C CYS A 133 3.62 -3.21 37.10
N ILE A 134 3.36 -2.61 38.26
CA ILE A 134 2.32 -3.07 39.16
C ILE A 134 1.01 -2.51 38.66
N LEU A 135 0.20 -3.42 38.14
CA LEU A 135 -1.20 -3.16 37.84
C LEU A 135 -1.95 -2.73 39.09
N TYR A 136 -2.71 -1.65 38.96
CA TYR A 136 -3.75 -1.34 39.94
C TYR A 136 -4.90 -2.33 39.72
N VAL A 137 -4.80 -3.52 40.29
CA VAL A 137 -5.99 -4.37 40.50
C VAL A 137 -6.85 -3.64 41.53
N SER A 138 -7.75 -2.79 41.06
CA SER A 138 -8.87 -2.30 41.85
C SER A 138 -9.80 -3.50 42.07
N TRP A 139 -9.52 -4.27 43.12
CA TRP A 139 -10.49 -5.21 43.68
C TRP A 139 -11.67 -4.37 44.18
N LEU A 140 -12.75 -4.32 43.39
CA LEU A 140 -14.09 -3.93 43.83
C LEU A 140 -14.85 -5.20 44.21
#